data_AF-A0AAQ3VJN4-F1
#
_entry.id   AF-A0AAQ3VJN4-F1
#
_cell.length_a   1.000
_cell.length_b   1.000
_cell.length_c   1.000
_cell.angle_alpha   90.00
_cell.angle_beta   90.00
_cell.angle_gamma   90.00
#
_symmetry.space_group_name_H-M   'P 1'
#
loop_
_entity.id
_entity.type
_entity.pdbx_description
1 polymer ?
#
loop_
_entity_poly.entity_id
_entity_poly.type
_entity_poly.pdbx_seq_one_letter_code
_entity_poly.pdbx_strand_id
1 'polypeptide(L)'
;MGRRGLENFWQDDTQVRGVWRRTTLESYRSQDPRWETILDVDELAVAENKNWVFKGGNCLPPEERLCLLTLSDGGKDAAFIREFDRDAKAFVEAGFDLPQGKQSVRWVDGDTVLVARDWGEGTLTQAGYPFVVRELKRAQPLAEAREIFRGQPTDVQTMPFVLRDSEGHIHAAGAIRVISSFEHEYVLFGANGPITLNLPRKAAIVGVVSGRLLVTLDEEWTPPGDTSFATGSMISYDLAEWKQDPLRARAFSDHVAS
;
A
#
# COMPACT_ATOMS: atom_id res chain seq x y z
N MET A 1 5.15 -6.10 22.51
CA MET A 1 5.95 -5.51 21.41
C MET A 1 6.42 -4.13 21.82
N GLY A 2 7.74 -3.92 21.96
CA GLY A 2 8.29 -2.60 22.30
C GLY A 2 8.14 -1.65 21.11
N ARG A 3 7.65 -0.43 21.36
CA ARG A 3 7.58 0.62 20.33
C ARG A 3 8.98 0.83 19.73
N ARG A 4 9.13 0.65 18.42
CA ARG A 4 10.41 0.69 17.66
C ARG A 4 11.05 2.08 17.53
N GLY A 5 10.67 3.01 18.41
CA GLY A 5 11.07 4.41 18.34
C GLY A 5 10.21 5.24 17.38
N LEU A 6 10.57 6.51 17.25
CA LEU A 6 10.05 7.45 16.26
C LEU A 6 10.98 7.46 15.06
N GLU A 7 10.42 7.49 13.87
CA GLU A 7 11.19 7.51 12.63
C GLU A 7 11.01 8.80 11.87
N ASN A 8 12.06 9.19 11.16
CA ASN A 8 12.07 10.39 10.36
C ASN A 8 12.94 10.15 9.11
N PHE A 9 12.46 10.65 7.98
CA PHE A 9 13.30 10.87 6.81
C PHE A 9 13.74 12.33 6.80
N TRP A 10 15.03 12.56 6.67
CA TRP A 10 15.64 13.89 6.81
C TRP A 10 16.52 14.22 5.62
N GLN A 11 16.45 15.46 5.17
CA GLN A 11 17.31 16.02 4.12
C GLN A 11 17.80 17.40 4.53
N ASP A 12 19.06 17.71 4.22
CA ASP A 12 19.67 19.02 4.38
C ASP A 12 20.75 19.26 3.31
N ASP A 13 21.61 20.26 3.50
CA ASP A 13 22.70 20.61 2.58
C ASP A 13 23.83 19.57 2.55
N THR A 14 23.95 18.74 3.58
CA THR A 14 24.93 17.63 3.66
C THR A 14 24.31 16.27 3.36
N GLN A 15 23.03 16.08 3.70
CA GLN A 15 22.20 14.91 3.44
C GLN A 15 21.20 15.21 2.31
N VAL A 16 21.75 15.40 1.11
CA VAL A 16 20.99 15.92 -0.06
C VAL A 16 19.95 14.92 -0.54
N ARG A 17 20.28 13.62 -0.62
CA ARG A 17 19.31 12.55 -0.93
C ARG A 17 18.59 12.07 0.30
N GLY A 18 19.22 12.22 1.46
CA GLY A 18 18.59 12.10 2.75
C GLY A 18 18.87 10.80 3.47
N VAL A 19 18.46 10.80 4.73
CA VAL A 19 18.69 9.71 5.67
C VAL A 19 17.38 9.31 6.33
N TRP A 20 17.06 8.02 6.28
CA TRP A 20 16.01 7.41 7.10
C TRP A 20 16.62 7.00 8.44
N ARG A 21 16.07 7.54 9.52
CA ARG A 21 16.64 7.43 10.88
C ARG A 21 15.55 7.20 11.92
N ARG A 22 15.93 6.61 13.06
CA ARG A 22 15.06 6.39 14.22
C ARG A 22 15.64 6.97 15.50
N THR A 23 14.77 7.30 16.45
CA THR A 23 15.12 7.73 17.81
C THR A 23 14.11 7.21 18.82
N THR A 24 14.40 7.29 20.12
CA THR A 24 13.40 6.98 21.16
C THR A 24 12.48 8.17 21.41
N LEU A 25 11.26 7.94 21.90
CA LEU A 25 10.35 9.04 22.27
C LEU A 25 10.96 9.95 23.35
N GLU A 26 11.72 9.36 24.29
CA GLU A 26 12.45 10.11 25.32
C GLU A 26 13.50 11.04 24.69
N SER A 27 14.34 10.51 23.81
CA SER A 27 15.39 11.31 23.17
C SER A 27 14.82 12.38 22.25
N TYR A 28 13.74 12.07 21.53
CA TYR A 28 13.03 13.04 20.68
C TYR A 28 12.50 14.26 21.44
N ARG A 29 12.14 14.10 22.72
CA ARG A 29 11.65 15.20 23.56
C ARG A 29 12.77 16.09 24.13
N SER A 30 14.02 15.70 23.95
CA SER A 30 15.17 16.49 24.39
C SER A 30 15.52 17.59 23.37
N GLN A 31 16.40 18.51 23.76
CA GLN A 31 16.91 19.55 22.84
C GLN A 31 17.91 19.00 21.80
N ASP A 32 18.48 17.82 22.04
CA ASP A 32 19.46 17.16 21.16
C ASP A 32 19.07 15.69 20.94
N PRO A 33 18.06 15.41 20.09
CA PRO A 33 17.64 14.03 19.81
C PRO A 33 18.77 13.18 19.20
N ARG A 34 19.00 12.01 19.80
CA ARG A 34 19.96 11.02 19.32
C ARG A 34 19.31 10.15 18.26
N TRP A 35 19.76 10.33 17.03
CA TRP A 35 19.28 9.58 15.88
C TRP A 35 20.21 8.41 15.55
N GLU A 36 19.60 7.28 15.22
CA GLU A 36 20.25 6.11 14.66
C GLU A 36 19.86 5.99 13.19
N THR A 37 20.84 5.98 12.29
CA THR A 37 20.61 5.74 10.87
C THR A 37 20.09 4.32 10.64
N ILE A 38 19.02 4.22 9.86
CA ILE A 38 18.47 2.97 9.31
C ILE A 38 18.97 2.79 7.88
N LEU A 39 18.86 3.84 7.05
CA LEU A 39 19.36 3.87 5.67
C LEU A 39 19.86 5.28 5.35
N ASP A 40 21.11 5.39 4.90
CA ASP A 40 21.64 6.61 4.31
C ASP A 40 21.54 6.50 2.77
N VAL A 41 20.75 7.38 2.15
CA VAL A 41 20.48 7.33 0.70
C VAL A 41 21.59 8.00 -0.08
N ASP A 42 22.32 8.94 0.52
CA ASP A 42 23.50 9.56 -0.10
C ASP A 42 24.64 8.54 -0.19
N GLU A 43 24.92 7.78 0.88
CA GLU A 43 25.90 6.69 0.85
C GLU A 43 25.48 5.59 -0.14
N LEU A 44 24.20 5.20 -0.16
CA LEU A 44 23.69 4.22 -1.12
C LEU A 44 23.87 4.68 -2.57
N ALA A 45 23.58 5.95 -2.86
CA ALA A 45 23.73 6.55 -4.18
C ALA A 45 25.17 6.53 -4.67
N VAL A 46 26.13 6.83 -3.78
CA VAL A 46 27.56 6.74 -4.09
C VAL A 46 27.97 5.28 -4.33
N ALA A 47 27.59 4.37 -3.43
CA ALA A 47 27.99 2.96 -3.50
C ALA A 47 27.49 2.27 -4.77
N GLU A 48 26.28 2.58 -5.21
CA GLU A 48 25.68 1.97 -6.40
C GLU A 48 25.86 2.80 -7.68
N ASN A 49 26.51 3.97 -7.60
CA ASN A 49 26.67 4.93 -8.70
C ASN A 49 25.32 5.27 -9.37
N LYS A 50 24.34 5.65 -8.55
CA LYS A 50 22.94 5.89 -8.93
C LYS A 50 22.44 7.21 -8.38
N ASN A 51 21.54 7.87 -9.11
CA ASN A 51 20.91 9.08 -8.61
C ASN A 51 19.66 8.75 -7.77
N TRP A 52 19.86 8.03 -6.66
CA TRP A 52 18.74 7.53 -5.88
C TRP A 52 17.89 8.65 -5.27
N VAL A 53 16.58 8.52 -5.43
CA VAL A 53 15.55 9.28 -4.74
C VAL A 53 14.67 8.30 -3.98
N PHE A 54 14.64 8.44 -2.65
CA PHE A 54 13.81 7.61 -1.79
C PHE A 54 12.34 8.07 -1.82
N LYS A 55 11.44 7.15 -2.17
CA LYS A 55 9.99 7.40 -2.25
C LYS A 55 9.20 6.80 -1.07
N GLY A 56 9.89 6.32 -0.04
CA GLY A 56 9.28 5.68 1.12
C GLY A 56 9.43 4.16 1.14
N GLY A 57 8.97 3.56 2.24
CA GLY A 57 8.98 2.13 2.46
C GLY A 57 7.61 1.62 2.88
N ASN A 58 7.17 0.50 2.29
CA ASN A 58 5.99 -0.22 2.77
C ASN A 58 6.45 -1.39 3.65
N CYS A 59 6.36 -1.23 4.97
CA CYS A 59 6.80 -2.23 5.93
C CYS A 59 5.70 -3.25 6.23
N LEU A 60 6.08 -4.52 6.38
CA LEU A 60 5.19 -5.66 6.63
C LEU A 60 4.74 -5.66 8.10
N PRO A 61 3.47 -5.38 8.43
CA PRO A 61 2.98 -5.42 9.81
C PRO A 61 2.80 -6.86 10.32
N PRO A 62 2.69 -7.07 11.64
CA PRO A 62 2.77 -6.07 12.72
C PRO A 62 4.20 -5.75 13.16
N GLU A 63 5.18 -6.58 12.79
CA GLU A 63 6.56 -6.32 13.13
C GLU A 63 7.03 -5.05 12.43
N GLU A 64 6.77 -4.86 11.14
CA GLU A 64 7.33 -3.76 10.36
C GLU A 64 8.87 -3.79 10.28
N ARG A 65 9.47 -4.99 10.43
CA ARG A 65 10.92 -5.21 10.24
C ARG A 65 11.31 -5.21 8.76
N LEU A 66 10.58 -5.96 7.94
CA LEU A 66 10.82 -6.07 6.51
C LEU A 66 10.04 -4.98 5.79
N CYS A 67 10.72 -4.22 4.93
CA CYS A 67 10.13 -3.12 4.20
C CYS A 67 10.45 -3.22 2.71
N LEU A 68 9.46 -2.95 1.87
CA LEU A 68 9.64 -2.76 0.43
C LEU A 68 9.96 -1.29 0.19
N LEU A 69 11.24 -0.98 0.01
CA LEU A 69 11.70 0.38 -0.24
C LEU A 69 11.52 0.73 -1.71
N THR A 70 10.93 1.89 -1.97
CA THR A 70 10.75 2.41 -3.33
C THR A 70 11.84 3.44 -3.63
N LEU A 71 12.67 3.16 -4.62
CA LEU A 71 13.83 4.00 -5.01
C LEU A 71 13.74 4.33 -6.50
N SER A 72 13.75 5.60 -6.88
CA SER A 72 13.85 5.98 -8.31
C SER A 72 15.22 6.55 -8.66
N ASP A 73 15.66 6.28 -9.88
CA ASP A 73 16.89 6.83 -10.44
C ASP A 73 16.57 8.17 -11.11
N GLY A 74 16.87 9.27 -10.42
CA GLY A 74 16.65 10.65 -10.85
C GLY A 74 15.21 11.15 -10.70
N GLY A 75 14.47 10.68 -9.69
CA GLY A 75 13.15 11.24 -9.35
C GLY A 75 12.01 10.86 -10.32
N LYS A 76 12.27 9.97 -11.27
CA LYS A 76 11.29 9.47 -12.24
C LYS A 76 10.10 8.81 -11.54
N ASP A 77 8.96 8.76 -12.23
CA ASP A 77 7.79 8.01 -11.78
C ASP A 77 8.14 6.51 -11.58
N ALA A 78 8.78 5.92 -12.59
CA ALA A 78 9.29 4.55 -12.53
C ALA A 78 10.39 4.39 -11.47
N ALA A 79 10.22 3.38 -10.61
CA ALA A 79 11.08 3.10 -9.47
C ALA A 79 11.42 1.61 -9.38
N PHE A 80 12.48 1.30 -8.66
CA PHE A 80 12.83 -0.02 -8.15
C PHE A 80 12.09 -0.24 -6.82
N ILE A 81 11.73 -1.48 -6.53
CA ILE A 81 11.20 -1.87 -5.22
C ILE A 81 12.10 -2.98 -4.66
N ARG A 82 12.75 -2.70 -3.54
CA ARG A 82 13.76 -3.59 -2.94
C ARG A 82 13.40 -3.89 -1.50
N GLU A 83 13.45 -5.16 -1.14
CA GLU A 83 13.24 -5.60 0.24
C GLU A 83 14.43 -5.25 1.12
N PHE A 84 14.13 -4.63 2.26
CA PHE A 84 15.10 -4.14 3.22
C PHE A 84 14.70 -4.59 4.61
N ASP A 85 15.67 -5.13 5.34
CA ASP A 85 15.55 -5.44 6.75
C ASP A 85 16.09 -4.26 7.55
N ARG A 86 15.18 -3.54 8.22
CA ARG A 86 15.54 -2.34 8.97
C ARG A 86 16.28 -2.59 10.27
N ASP A 87 16.18 -3.80 10.80
CA ASP A 87 16.87 -4.18 12.03
C ASP A 87 18.30 -4.60 11.69
N ALA A 88 18.48 -5.32 10.58
CA ALA A 88 19.80 -5.61 10.00
C ALA A 88 20.44 -4.39 9.29
N LYS A 89 19.62 -3.39 8.93
CA LYS A 89 19.98 -2.20 8.14
C LYS A 89 20.62 -2.55 6.80
N ALA A 90 20.05 -3.56 6.14
CA ALA A 90 20.58 -4.09 4.90
C ALA A 90 19.44 -4.52 3.97
N PHE A 91 19.71 -4.46 2.67
CA PHE A 91 18.86 -5.12 1.69
C PHE A 91 18.89 -6.63 1.93
N VAL A 92 17.73 -7.27 1.83
CA VAL A 92 17.58 -8.71 2.07
C VAL A 92 18.17 -9.46 0.89
N GLU A 93 19.17 -10.31 1.15
CA GLU A 93 19.72 -11.20 0.14
C GLU A 93 18.64 -12.16 -0.38
N ALA A 94 18.49 -12.26 -1.70
CA ALA A 94 17.40 -12.99 -2.36
C ALA A 94 15.99 -12.58 -1.88
N GLY A 95 15.85 -11.35 -1.40
CA GLY A 95 14.56 -10.74 -1.09
C GLY A 95 13.77 -10.35 -2.34
N PHE A 96 12.61 -9.73 -2.13
CA PHE A 96 11.86 -9.13 -3.24
C PHE A 96 12.66 -7.97 -3.85
N ASP A 97 13.11 -8.14 -5.09
CA ASP A 97 13.85 -7.14 -5.87
C ASP A 97 13.18 -6.96 -7.23
N LEU A 98 12.34 -5.93 -7.35
CA LEU A 98 11.60 -5.61 -8.56
C LEU A 98 12.36 -4.54 -9.35
N PRO A 99 12.71 -4.82 -10.62
CA PRO A 99 13.48 -3.88 -11.44
C PRO A 99 12.62 -2.67 -11.81
N GLN A 100 13.28 -1.59 -12.22
CA GLN A 100 12.66 -0.31 -12.55
C GLN A 100 11.38 -0.43 -13.37
N GLY A 101 10.33 0.27 -12.94
CA GLY A 101 9.05 0.31 -13.62
C GLY A 101 8.03 1.15 -12.86
N LYS A 102 6.92 1.48 -13.50
CA LYS A 102 5.73 2.00 -12.78
C LYS A 102 5.06 0.82 -12.13
N GLN A 103 5.00 0.81 -10.80
CA GLN A 103 4.55 -0.38 -10.09
C GLN A 103 4.00 -0.07 -8.70
N SER A 104 3.09 -0.93 -8.26
CA SER A 104 2.50 -0.90 -6.94
C SER A 104 2.55 -2.29 -6.33
N VAL A 105 2.98 -2.36 -5.08
CA VAL A 105 3.19 -3.62 -4.37
C VAL A 105 2.55 -3.57 -2.99
N ARG A 106 1.95 -4.68 -2.56
CA ARG A 106 1.39 -4.86 -1.23
C ARG A 106 1.80 -6.20 -0.65
N TRP A 107 2.22 -6.17 0.60
CA TRP A 107 2.47 -7.38 1.38
C TRP A 107 1.19 -8.17 1.66
N VAL A 108 1.21 -9.48 1.39
CA VAL A 108 0.28 -10.44 1.96
C VAL A 108 0.90 -11.02 3.23
N ASP A 109 2.12 -11.52 3.16
CA ASP A 109 2.86 -12.07 4.29
C ASP A 109 4.37 -12.03 4.02
N GLY A 110 5.16 -12.62 4.91
CA GLY A 110 6.62 -12.67 4.78
C GLY A 110 7.11 -13.34 3.51
N ASP A 111 6.28 -14.10 2.78
CA ASP A 111 6.70 -14.86 1.59
C ASP A 111 5.87 -14.52 0.34
N THR A 112 4.93 -13.58 0.45
CA THR A 112 3.98 -13.30 -0.63
C THR A 112 3.69 -11.80 -0.76
N VAL A 113 3.80 -11.29 -1.98
CA VAL A 113 3.41 -9.93 -2.35
C VAL A 113 2.46 -9.92 -3.54
N LEU A 114 1.57 -8.92 -3.58
CA LEU A 114 0.75 -8.60 -4.73
C LEU A 114 1.41 -7.46 -5.50
N VAL A 115 1.53 -7.60 -6.82
CA VAL A 115 2.29 -6.69 -7.68
C VAL A 115 1.43 -6.29 -8.87
N ALA A 116 1.30 -4.99 -9.12
CA ALA A 116 0.88 -4.48 -10.42
C ALA A 116 2.05 -3.72 -11.05
N ARG A 117 2.47 -4.13 -12.24
CA ARG A 117 3.55 -3.54 -13.03
C ARG A 117 3.34 -3.83 -14.52
N ASP A 118 4.22 -3.31 -15.37
CA ASP A 118 4.31 -3.77 -16.75
C ASP A 118 4.83 -5.22 -16.78
N TRP A 119 4.03 -6.13 -17.32
CA TRP A 119 4.36 -7.54 -17.51
C TRP A 119 4.60 -7.89 -18.98
N GLY A 120 4.63 -6.89 -19.86
CA GLY A 120 4.75 -7.04 -21.31
C GLY A 120 3.50 -6.60 -22.05
N GLU A 121 3.39 -7.04 -23.31
CA GLU A 121 2.34 -6.63 -24.23
C GLU A 121 0.93 -6.83 -23.63
N GLY A 122 0.08 -5.81 -23.78
CA GLY A 122 -1.31 -5.87 -23.32
C GLY A 122 -1.50 -5.81 -21.79
N THR A 123 -0.51 -5.33 -21.04
CA THR A 123 -0.60 -5.21 -19.56
C THR A 123 -0.56 -3.79 -19.02
N LEU A 124 -0.43 -2.81 -19.92
CA LEU A 124 -0.55 -1.39 -19.64
C LEU A 124 -1.86 -0.79 -20.17
N THR A 125 -2.44 0.12 -19.40
CA THR A 125 -3.58 0.94 -19.81
C THR A 125 -3.19 1.85 -20.97
N GLN A 126 -4.17 2.48 -21.60
CA GLN A 126 -3.92 3.50 -22.62
C GLN A 126 -3.08 4.68 -22.09
N ALA A 127 -3.10 4.93 -20.77
CA ALA A 127 -2.28 5.92 -20.09
C ALA A 127 -0.86 5.42 -19.73
N GLY A 128 -0.51 4.17 -20.08
CA GLY A 128 0.80 3.58 -19.80
C GLY A 128 1.03 3.26 -18.33
N TYR A 129 -0.01 2.86 -17.60
CA TYR A 129 0.09 2.36 -16.22
C TYR A 129 -0.36 0.90 -16.11
N PRO A 130 0.10 0.16 -15.09
CA PRO A 130 -0.30 -1.23 -14.91
C PRO A 130 -1.80 -1.39 -14.66
N PHE A 131 -2.41 -2.41 -15.25
CA PHE A 131 -3.78 -2.85 -14.88
C PHE A 131 -3.91 -4.36 -14.60
N VAL A 132 -2.78 -5.06 -14.52
CA VAL A 132 -2.70 -6.50 -14.24
C VAL A 132 -2.03 -6.70 -12.89
N VAL A 133 -2.74 -7.34 -11.96
CA VAL A 133 -2.24 -7.70 -10.63
C VAL A 133 -1.82 -9.16 -10.65
N ARG A 134 -0.60 -9.42 -10.18
CA ARG A 134 -0.06 -10.76 -9.99
C ARG A 134 0.37 -11.00 -8.56
N GLU A 135 0.25 -12.25 -8.12
CA GLU A 135 0.86 -12.75 -6.90
C GLU A 135 2.28 -13.21 -7.20
N LEU A 136 3.23 -12.76 -6.38
CA LEU A 136 4.62 -13.16 -6.44
C LEU A 136 5.04 -13.73 -5.08
N LYS A 137 5.60 -14.94 -5.11
CA LYS A 137 6.17 -15.58 -3.92
C LYS A 137 7.66 -15.26 -3.77
N ARG A 138 8.17 -15.31 -2.55
CA ARG A 138 9.60 -15.16 -2.27
C ARG A 138 10.41 -16.18 -3.07
N ALA A 139 11.57 -15.74 -3.56
CA ALA A 139 12.46 -16.50 -4.45
C ALA A 139 11.85 -16.95 -5.80
N GLN A 140 10.59 -16.61 -6.08
CA GLN A 140 9.98 -16.88 -7.39
C GLN A 140 10.50 -15.88 -8.42
N PRO A 141 10.86 -16.32 -9.64
CA PRO A 141 11.15 -15.40 -10.73
C PRO A 141 9.93 -14.54 -11.07
N LEU A 142 10.16 -13.25 -11.31
CA LEU A 142 9.08 -12.29 -11.60
C LEU A 142 8.24 -12.69 -12.82
N ALA A 143 8.85 -13.32 -13.83
CA ALA A 143 8.17 -13.82 -15.02
C ALA A 143 7.14 -14.94 -14.72
N GLU A 144 7.32 -15.66 -13.62
CA GLU A 144 6.45 -16.76 -13.19
C GLU A 144 5.34 -16.30 -12.24
N ALA A 145 5.32 -15.02 -11.85
CA ALA A 145 4.26 -14.46 -11.03
C ALA A 145 2.88 -14.79 -11.61
N ARG A 146 1.94 -15.17 -10.76
CA ARG A 146 0.62 -15.67 -11.16
C ARG A 146 -0.36 -14.51 -11.31
N GLU A 147 -0.97 -14.36 -12.48
CA GLU A 147 -2.06 -13.40 -12.66
C GLU A 147 -3.27 -13.79 -11.80
N ILE A 148 -3.73 -12.83 -11.00
CA ILE A 148 -4.88 -13.01 -10.09
C ILE A 148 -6.02 -12.06 -10.41
N PHE A 149 -5.73 -10.93 -11.07
CA PHE A 149 -6.75 -9.97 -11.47
C PHE A 149 -6.27 -9.08 -12.61
N ARG A 150 -7.23 -8.66 -13.44
CA ARG A 150 -7.03 -7.74 -14.54
C ARG A 150 -8.16 -6.72 -14.56
N GLY A 151 -7.81 -5.44 -14.48
CA GLY A 151 -8.74 -4.32 -14.66
C GLY A 151 -9.06 -4.07 -16.14
N GLN A 152 -9.39 -2.83 -16.48
CA GLN A 152 -9.71 -2.45 -17.87
C GLN A 152 -8.58 -1.59 -18.48
N PRO A 153 -8.31 -1.71 -19.79
CA PRO A 153 -7.29 -0.90 -20.45
C PRO A 153 -7.63 0.60 -20.50
N THR A 154 -8.89 0.96 -20.29
CA THR A 154 -9.40 2.35 -20.23
C THR A 154 -9.33 2.96 -18.83
N ASP A 155 -9.03 2.16 -17.80
CA ASP A 155 -8.79 2.69 -16.46
C ASP A 155 -7.50 3.55 -16.48
N VAL A 156 -7.32 4.40 -15.48
CA VAL A 156 -6.02 5.04 -15.24
C VAL A 156 -5.01 3.95 -14.91
N GLN A 157 -5.29 3.13 -13.89
CA GLN A 157 -4.46 2.00 -13.45
C GLN A 157 -5.26 1.02 -12.59
N THR A 158 -4.68 -0.14 -12.29
CA THR A 158 -5.15 -1.05 -11.23
C THR A 158 -4.03 -1.28 -10.22
N MET A 159 -4.36 -1.16 -8.93
CA MET A 159 -3.41 -1.36 -7.83
C MET A 159 -3.87 -2.51 -6.94
N PRO A 160 -2.97 -3.34 -6.38
CA PRO A 160 -3.35 -4.25 -5.33
C PRO A 160 -3.65 -3.48 -4.04
N PHE A 161 -4.58 -4.01 -3.24
CA PHE A 161 -4.76 -3.60 -1.85
C PHE A 161 -4.92 -4.82 -0.95
N VAL A 162 -4.50 -4.67 0.30
CA VAL A 162 -4.66 -5.66 1.36
C VAL A 162 -5.24 -4.93 2.56
N LEU A 163 -6.45 -5.32 2.95
CA LEU A 163 -7.14 -4.78 4.12
C LEU A 163 -6.60 -5.50 5.36
N ARG A 164 -5.80 -4.79 6.14
CA ARG A 164 -5.13 -5.31 7.33
C ARG A 164 -5.48 -4.43 8.53
N ASP A 165 -5.68 -5.04 9.69
CA ASP A 165 -5.88 -4.31 10.95
C ASP A 165 -4.54 -3.95 11.62
N SER A 166 -4.62 -3.23 12.74
CA SER A 166 -3.45 -2.79 13.51
C SER A 166 -2.68 -3.94 14.18
N GLU A 167 -3.28 -5.13 14.31
CA GLU A 167 -2.62 -6.32 14.83
C GLU A 167 -1.92 -7.12 13.71
N GLY A 168 -2.12 -6.70 12.47
CA GLY A 168 -1.50 -7.33 11.30
C GLY A 168 -2.37 -8.40 10.65
N HIS A 169 -3.59 -8.64 11.13
CA HIS A 169 -4.48 -9.63 10.53
C HIS A 169 -5.03 -9.12 9.20
N ILE A 170 -4.97 -9.97 8.19
CA ILE A 170 -5.60 -9.69 6.89
C ILE A 170 -7.08 -10.06 6.96
N HIS A 171 -7.92 -9.11 6.60
CA HIS A 171 -9.37 -9.29 6.49
C HIS A 171 -9.84 -9.48 5.05
N ALA A 172 -9.12 -8.90 4.10
CA ALA A 172 -9.35 -9.11 2.67
C ALA A 172 -8.10 -8.74 1.86
N ALA A 173 -8.00 -9.30 0.66
CA ALA A 173 -7.08 -8.86 -0.39
C ALA A 173 -7.87 -8.59 -1.66
N GLY A 174 -7.37 -7.69 -2.50
CA GLY A 174 -8.09 -7.28 -3.68
C GLY A 174 -7.31 -6.34 -4.58
N ALA A 175 -8.05 -5.70 -5.48
CA ALA A 175 -7.57 -4.66 -6.38
C ALA A 175 -8.45 -3.41 -6.28
N ILE A 176 -7.82 -2.26 -6.50
CA ILE A 176 -8.48 -0.98 -6.72
C ILE A 176 -8.31 -0.65 -8.19
N ARG A 177 -9.41 -0.61 -8.94
CA ARG A 177 -9.43 -0.05 -10.29
C ARG A 177 -9.59 1.46 -10.18
N VAL A 178 -8.57 2.20 -10.58
CA VAL A 178 -8.60 3.66 -10.62
C VAL A 178 -9.17 4.06 -11.98
N ILE A 179 -10.45 4.41 -12.03
CA ILE A 179 -11.17 4.71 -13.28
C ILE A 179 -10.81 6.11 -13.77
N SER A 180 -10.71 7.07 -12.84
CA SER A 180 -10.28 8.44 -13.10
C SER A 180 -9.54 9.01 -11.88
N SER A 181 -9.19 10.30 -11.90
CA SER A 181 -8.57 10.97 -10.75
C SER A 181 -9.43 10.94 -9.48
N PHE A 182 -10.75 10.75 -9.59
CA PHE A 182 -11.69 10.78 -8.47
C PHE A 182 -12.55 9.54 -8.34
N GLU A 183 -12.63 8.70 -9.38
CA GLU A 183 -13.46 7.50 -9.39
C GLU A 183 -12.63 6.24 -9.28
N HIS A 184 -13.03 5.36 -8.38
CA HIS A 184 -12.40 4.07 -8.14
C HIS A 184 -13.45 2.98 -7.87
N GLU A 185 -13.06 1.74 -8.15
CA GLU A 185 -13.85 0.55 -7.86
C GLU A 185 -12.99 -0.45 -7.10
N TYR A 186 -13.52 -0.97 -5.99
CA TYR A 186 -12.86 -1.96 -5.17
C TYR A 186 -13.33 -3.35 -5.55
N VAL A 187 -12.38 -4.26 -5.77
CA VAL A 187 -12.63 -5.66 -6.12
C VAL A 187 -11.92 -6.55 -5.11
N LEU A 188 -12.65 -7.38 -4.38
CA LEU A 188 -12.06 -8.39 -3.50
C LEU A 188 -11.70 -9.64 -4.29
N PHE A 189 -10.62 -10.31 -3.89
CA PHE A 189 -10.29 -11.65 -4.37
C PHE A 189 -11.04 -12.69 -3.53
N GLY A 190 -12.26 -13.02 -3.94
CA GLY A 190 -13.09 -14.03 -3.29
C GLY A 190 -12.70 -15.46 -3.70
N ALA A 191 -13.11 -16.44 -2.89
CA ALA A 191 -12.84 -17.86 -3.16
C ALA A 191 -13.43 -18.36 -4.49
N ASN A 192 -14.54 -17.76 -4.94
CA ASN A 192 -15.25 -18.09 -6.18
C ASN A 192 -14.97 -17.08 -7.31
N GLY A 193 -13.92 -16.26 -7.16
CA GLY A 193 -13.57 -15.21 -8.12
C GLY A 193 -13.71 -13.79 -7.56
N PRO A 194 -13.44 -12.78 -8.40
CA PRO A 194 -13.46 -11.38 -7.99
C PRO A 194 -14.87 -10.92 -7.60
N ILE A 195 -14.95 -10.15 -6.51
CA ILE A 195 -16.21 -9.56 -6.00
C ILE A 195 -16.05 -8.04 -6.05
N THR A 196 -16.75 -7.38 -6.97
CA THR A 196 -16.82 -5.90 -7.01
C THR A 196 -17.71 -5.39 -5.87
N LEU A 197 -17.15 -4.56 -4.99
CA LEU A 197 -17.90 -3.98 -3.88
C LEU A 197 -18.98 -3.01 -4.38
N ASN A 198 -20.12 -3.00 -3.70
CA ASN A 198 -21.25 -2.11 -3.97
C ASN A 198 -21.05 -0.70 -3.38
N LEU A 199 -19.83 -0.18 -3.42
CA LEU A 199 -19.49 1.18 -3.00
C LEU A 199 -19.70 2.17 -4.15
N PRO A 200 -20.07 3.43 -3.86
CA PRO A 200 -20.11 4.46 -4.89
C PRO A 200 -18.68 4.77 -5.36
N ARG A 201 -18.52 5.35 -6.54
CA ARG A 201 -17.21 5.46 -7.21
C ARG A 201 -16.25 6.42 -6.50
N LYS A 202 -16.75 7.35 -5.70
CA LYS A 202 -15.98 8.30 -4.91
C LYS A 202 -15.94 7.92 -3.42
N ALA A 203 -16.02 6.63 -3.12
CA ALA A 203 -15.85 6.11 -1.75
C ALA A 203 -14.47 5.52 -1.52
N ALA A 204 -13.78 5.90 -0.45
CA ALA A 204 -12.48 5.34 -0.11
C ALA A 204 -12.54 4.47 1.15
N ILE A 205 -11.99 3.26 1.08
CA ILE A 205 -11.77 2.44 2.28
C ILE A 205 -10.62 3.07 3.08
N VAL A 206 -10.90 3.40 4.34
CA VAL A 206 -9.92 4.05 5.24
C VAL A 206 -9.12 3.02 6.02
N GLY A 207 -9.79 1.99 6.55
CA GLY A 207 -9.14 0.96 7.35
C GLY A 207 -10.10 0.21 8.25
N VAL A 208 -9.53 -0.60 9.15
CA VAL A 208 -10.28 -1.38 10.14
C VAL A 208 -9.94 -0.88 11.55
N VAL A 209 -10.97 -0.56 12.33
CA VAL A 209 -10.83 -0.15 13.74
C VAL A 209 -11.93 -0.82 14.55
N SER A 210 -11.55 -1.47 15.67
CA SER A 210 -12.48 -2.04 16.64
C SER A 210 -13.57 -2.93 16.02
N GLY A 211 -13.20 -3.80 15.08
CA GLY A 211 -14.14 -4.70 14.40
C GLY A 211 -15.04 -4.02 13.36
N ARG A 212 -14.72 -2.80 12.94
CA ARG A 212 -15.47 -2.07 11.90
C ARG A 212 -14.59 -1.73 10.71
N LEU A 213 -15.14 -1.89 9.50
CA LEU A 213 -14.55 -1.36 8.27
C LEU A 213 -15.03 0.08 8.09
N LEU A 214 -14.11 1.03 7.97
CA LEU A 214 -14.41 2.45 7.78
C LEU A 214 -14.29 2.85 6.31
N VAL A 215 -15.26 3.62 5.81
CA VAL A 215 -15.30 4.11 4.43
C VAL A 215 -15.71 5.59 4.44
N THR A 216 -15.01 6.44 3.69
CA THR A 216 -15.39 7.84 3.47
C THR A 216 -16.08 8.01 2.13
N LEU A 217 -17.07 8.90 2.06
CA LEU A 217 -17.84 9.18 0.85
C LEU A 217 -17.60 10.62 0.37
N ASP A 218 -17.22 10.80 -0.89
CA ASP A 218 -17.14 12.13 -1.54
C ASP A 218 -18.27 12.34 -2.57
N GLU A 219 -19.36 11.59 -2.40
CA GLU A 219 -20.63 11.76 -3.10
C GLU A 219 -21.79 11.29 -2.21
N GLU A 220 -23.01 11.75 -2.54
CA GLU A 220 -24.21 11.19 -1.92
C GLU A 220 -24.37 9.72 -2.35
N TRP A 221 -24.73 8.86 -1.41
CA TRP A 221 -24.88 7.44 -1.70
C TRP A 221 -26.03 6.81 -0.92
N THR A 222 -26.90 6.10 -1.64
CA THR A 222 -27.95 5.27 -1.05
C THR A 222 -27.60 3.80 -1.29
N PRO A 223 -27.23 3.03 -0.25
CA PRO A 223 -27.02 1.60 -0.37
C PRO A 223 -28.33 0.89 -0.74
N PRO A 224 -28.26 -0.28 -1.40
CA PRO A 224 -29.45 -1.07 -1.71
C PRO A 224 -30.26 -1.41 -0.44
N GLY A 225 -31.48 -0.90 -0.35
CA GLY A 225 -32.41 -1.21 0.74
C GLY A 225 -32.14 -0.50 2.07
N ASP A 226 -31.31 0.54 2.09
CA ASP A 226 -30.99 1.31 3.31
C ASP A 226 -31.20 2.82 3.12
N THR A 227 -30.92 3.60 4.18
CA THR A 227 -30.98 5.06 4.17
C THR A 227 -29.84 5.72 3.38
N SER A 228 -30.12 6.90 2.81
CA SER A 228 -29.12 7.71 2.08
C SER A 228 -28.08 8.33 3.03
N PHE A 229 -26.83 8.41 2.58
CA PHE A 229 -25.71 9.08 3.22
C PHE A 229 -25.27 10.29 2.40
N ALA A 230 -25.06 11.42 3.06
CA ALA A 230 -24.61 12.65 2.41
C ALA A 230 -23.13 12.57 2.00
N THR A 231 -22.72 13.38 1.02
CA THR A 231 -21.31 13.62 0.72
C THR A 231 -20.53 14.11 1.95
N GLY A 232 -19.28 13.71 2.08
CA GLY A 232 -18.42 13.97 3.23
C GLY A 232 -18.66 13.04 4.43
N SER A 233 -19.64 12.13 4.35
CA SER A 233 -19.90 11.18 5.43
C SER A 233 -18.78 10.16 5.58
N MET A 234 -18.49 9.79 6.83
CA MET A 234 -17.81 8.53 7.13
C MET A 234 -18.85 7.52 7.56
N ILE A 235 -18.83 6.36 6.90
CA ILE A 235 -19.67 5.22 7.21
C ILE A 235 -18.83 4.07 7.73
N SER A 236 -19.48 3.11 8.38
CA SER A 236 -18.84 1.87 8.78
C SER A 236 -19.71 0.65 8.54
N TYR A 237 -19.05 -0.50 8.40
CA TYR A 237 -19.66 -1.82 8.39
C TYR A 237 -19.18 -2.60 9.61
N ASP A 238 -20.04 -3.47 10.16
CA ASP A 238 -19.54 -4.56 11.00
C ASP A 238 -18.63 -5.45 10.15
N LEU A 239 -17.38 -5.64 10.59
CA LEU A 239 -16.38 -6.35 9.80
C LEU A 239 -16.72 -7.83 9.66
N ALA A 240 -17.31 -8.45 10.67
CA ALA A 240 -17.66 -9.87 10.62
C ALA A 240 -18.80 -10.10 9.63
N GLU A 241 -19.84 -9.24 9.65
CA GLU A 241 -20.92 -9.24 8.67
C GLU A 241 -20.39 -8.99 7.24
N TRP A 242 -19.53 -7.97 7.08
CA TRP A 242 -18.93 -7.63 5.79
C TRP A 242 -18.08 -8.77 5.21
N LYS A 243 -17.36 -9.52 6.05
CA LYS A 243 -16.59 -10.68 5.59
C LYS A 243 -17.46 -11.86 5.16
N GLN A 244 -18.69 -11.97 5.67
CA GLN A 244 -19.61 -13.03 5.27
C GLN A 244 -20.27 -12.74 3.92
N ASP A 245 -20.78 -11.52 3.73
CA ASP A 245 -21.39 -11.08 2.48
C ASP A 245 -21.17 -9.57 2.28
N PRO A 246 -20.05 -9.16 1.64
CA PRO A 246 -19.70 -7.75 1.51
C PRO A 246 -20.68 -6.95 0.65
N LEU A 247 -21.54 -7.63 -0.12
CA LEU A 247 -22.56 -6.99 -0.97
C LEU A 247 -23.88 -6.76 -0.24
N ARG A 248 -24.09 -7.43 0.89
CA ARG A 248 -25.31 -7.30 1.71
C ARG A 248 -25.06 -6.70 3.09
N ALA A 249 -23.80 -6.55 3.49
CA ALA A 249 -23.45 -5.98 4.77
C ALA A 249 -24.01 -4.57 4.92
N ARG A 250 -24.56 -4.29 6.10
CA ARG A 250 -25.20 -3.01 6.39
C ARG A 250 -24.18 -1.92 6.69
N ALA A 251 -24.36 -0.75 6.07
CA ALA A 251 -23.60 0.45 6.38
C ALA A 251 -24.28 1.26 7.50
N PHE A 252 -23.48 1.83 8.38
CA PHE A 252 -23.91 2.71 9.47
C PHE A 252 -23.23 4.07 9.31
N SER A 253 -23.93 5.16 9.65
CA SER A 253 -23.29 6.48 9.71
C SER A 253 -22.49 6.60 11.00
N ASP A 254 -21.21 6.95 10.89
CA ASP A 254 -20.39 7.36 12.02
C ASP A 254 -20.37 8.90 12.08
N HIS A 255 -21.51 9.51 12.37
CA HIS A 255 -21.52 10.92 12.76
C HIS A 255 -20.97 11.05 14.19
N VAL A 256 -19.72 11.51 14.30
CA VAL A 256 -19.31 12.25 15.49
C VAL A 256 -20.00 13.60 15.37
N ALA A 257 -21.07 13.81 16.14
CA ALA A 257 -21.64 15.14 16.28
C ALA A 257 -20.52 16.10 16.72
N SER A 258 -20.26 17.11 15.89
CA SER A 258 -19.39 18.25 16.20
C SER A 258 -19.94 19.07 17.36
#